data_AF-A0A453CJ37-F1
#
_entry.id   AF-A0A453CJ37-F1
#
_cell.length_a   1.000
_cell.length_b   1.000
_cell.length_c   1.000
_cell.angle_alpha   90.00
_cell.angle_beta   90.00
_cell.angle_gamma   90.00
#
_symmetry.space_group_name_H-M   'P 1'
#
loop_
_entity.id
_entity.type
_entity.pdbx_description
1 polymer ?
#
loop_
_entity_poly.entity_id
_entity_poly.type
_entity_poly.pdbx_seq_one_letter_code
_entity_poly.pdbx_strand_id
1 'polypeptide(L)'
;MEYGDKTFKDEKLFLYQGFGPANSNVANRLLLPELEGAINQRDADILFMWKRYEKLNGGSEEKQRVLREIKETVVHRKHLDSSIDFIGKLVFGFENGPSMIEAARSSGQPLVDDWDCLKRTVRVFESQCGSLTQYGMKHMRAFANICNNGISGAEMREASISACGGYDSAKWSPLAVGHSA
;
A
#
# COMPACT_ATOMS: atom_id res chain seq x y z
N MET A 1 -14.31 3.70 12.24
CA MET A 1 -13.69 4.95 12.75
C MET A 1 -14.55 6.11 12.29
N GLU A 2 -14.60 7.20 13.06
CA GLU A 2 -15.41 8.38 12.76
C GLU A 2 -14.59 9.65 13.04
N TYR A 3 -14.60 10.59 12.09
CA TYR A 3 -13.80 11.80 12.09
C TYR A 3 -14.65 13.01 11.66
N GLY A 4 -14.22 14.23 11.96
CA GLY A 4 -14.93 15.45 11.59
C GLY A 4 -16.07 15.80 12.55
N ASP A 5 -17.06 16.54 12.04
CA ASP A 5 -18.28 16.84 12.80
C ASP A 5 -19.04 15.55 13.10
N LYS A 6 -19.59 15.43 14.31
CA LYS A 6 -20.35 14.27 14.77
C LYS A 6 -21.79 14.63 15.13
N THR A 7 -22.19 15.88 14.95
CA THR A 7 -23.55 16.36 15.23
C THR A 7 -24.60 15.70 14.34
N PHE A 8 -24.24 15.36 13.10
CA PHE A 8 -25.15 14.76 12.12
C PHE A 8 -25.53 13.29 12.42
N LYS A 9 -25.02 12.68 13.48
CA LYS A 9 -25.28 11.25 13.77
C LYS A 9 -26.74 10.91 14.04
N ASP A 10 -27.49 11.85 14.57
CA ASP A 10 -28.92 11.67 14.87
C ASP A 10 -29.80 11.91 13.63
N GLU A 11 -29.20 12.40 12.54
CA GLU A 11 -29.90 12.59 11.28
C GLU A 11 -30.30 11.27 10.64
N LYS A 12 -31.42 11.29 9.94
CA LYS A 12 -31.94 10.10 9.27
C LYS A 12 -31.15 9.84 8.00
N LEU A 13 -30.77 8.58 7.78
CA LEU A 13 -29.95 8.14 6.63
C LEU A 13 -30.52 8.56 5.26
N PHE A 14 -31.84 8.69 5.15
CA PHE A 14 -32.48 9.11 3.91
C PHE A 14 -32.08 10.53 3.45
N LEU A 15 -31.60 11.38 4.35
CA LEU A 15 -31.07 12.70 4.00
C LEU A 15 -29.80 12.60 3.13
N TYR A 16 -29.10 11.45 3.20
CA TYR A 16 -27.86 11.18 2.48
C TYR A 16 -28.03 10.16 1.35
N GLN A 17 -28.91 9.18 1.51
CA GLN A 17 -29.07 8.04 0.59
C GLN A 17 -30.42 8.01 -0.15
N GLY A 18 -31.35 8.92 0.18
CA GLY A 18 -32.74 8.86 -0.26
C GLY A 18 -33.55 7.78 0.45
N PHE A 19 -34.82 7.64 0.06
CA PHE A 19 -35.75 6.65 0.64
C PHE A 19 -36.32 5.75 -0.46
N GLY A 20 -36.05 4.45 -0.34
CA GLY A 20 -36.66 3.42 -1.20
C GLY A 20 -38.01 2.97 -0.64
N PRO A 21 -39.15 3.23 -1.32
CA PRO A 21 -40.48 2.92 -0.80
C PRO A 21 -40.70 1.43 -0.49
N ALA A 22 -40.01 0.53 -1.20
CA ALA A 22 -40.06 -0.92 -0.96
C ALA A 22 -39.57 -1.34 0.43
N ASN A 23 -38.82 -0.49 1.13
CA ASN A 23 -38.23 -0.77 2.43
C ASN A 23 -39.02 -0.15 3.60
N SER A 24 -40.24 0.33 3.38
CA SER A 24 -41.03 1.05 4.40
C SER A 24 -41.24 0.28 5.70
N ASN A 25 -41.28 -1.06 5.61
CA ASN A 25 -41.57 -1.96 6.73
C ASN A 25 -40.34 -2.80 7.15
N VAL A 26 -39.17 -2.53 6.58
CA VAL A 26 -37.93 -3.24 6.95
C VAL A 26 -37.48 -2.71 8.31
N ALA A 27 -37.50 -3.56 9.33
CA ALA A 27 -36.93 -3.21 10.62
C ALA A 27 -35.43 -2.94 10.47
N ASN A 28 -34.92 -1.87 11.11
CA ASN A 28 -33.49 -1.59 11.24
C ASN A 28 -32.81 -2.68 12.09
N ARG A 29 -32.64 -3.87 11.52
CA ARG A 29 -31.80 -4.92 12.07
C ARG A 29 -30.44 -4.82 11.42
N LEU A 30 -29.46 -4.35 12.19
CA LEU A 30 -28.05 -4.47 11.85
C LEU A 30 -27.64 -5.94 12.00
N LEU A 31 -27.98 -6.75 10.99
CA LEU A 31 -27.33 -8.05 10.83
C LEU A 31 -25.95 -7.75 10.24
N LEU A 32 -24.93 -7.71 11.08
CA LEU A 32 -23.56 -7.82 10.61
C LEU A 32 -23.45 -9.22 9.98
N PRO A 33 -23.21 -9.33 8.66
CA PRO A 33 -22.89 -10.62 8.07
C PRO A 33 -21.64 -11.14 8.77
N GLU A 34 -21.63 -12.42 9.12
CA GLU A 34 -20.38 -13.09 9.47
C GLU A 34 -19.39 -12.86 8.33
N LEU A 35 -18.27 -12.20 8.61
CA LEU A 35 -17.17 -11.96 7.67
C LEU A 35 -16.34 -13.24 7.43
N GLU A 36 -17.01 -14.39 7.37
CA GLU A 36 -16.34 -15.65 7.07
C GLU A 36 -15.78 -15.62 5.64
N GLY A 37 -14.49 -15.93 5.51
CA GLY A 37 -13.80 -15.96 4.23
C GLY A 37 -13.33 -14.60 3.70
N ALA A 38 -13.30 -13.55 4.53
CA ALA A 38 -12.71 -12.27 4.13
C ALA A 38 -11.22 -12.40 3.79
N ILE A 39 -10.80 -11.77 2.70
CA ILE A 39 -9.41 -11.77 2.21
C ILE A 39 -8.83 -10.37 2.38
N ASN A 40 -7.56 -10.28 2.79
CA ASN A 40 -6.85 -9.00 2.84
C ASN A 40 -6.82 -8.37 1.44
N GLN A 41 -7.19 -7.09 1.31
CA GLN A 41 -7.22 -6.40 0.01
C GLN A 41 -5.86 -6.44 -0.71
N ARG A 42 -4.75 -6.48 0.03
CA ARG A 42 -3.40 -6.58 -0.56
C ARG A 42 -3.10 -7.97 -1.11
N ASP A 43 -3.82 -9.00 -0.69
CA ASP A 43 -3.64 -10.38 -1.15
C ASP A 43 -4.64 -10.77 -2.23
N ALA A 44 -5.71 -9.98 -2.40
CA ALA A 44 -6.81 -10.26 -3.31
C ALA A 44 -6.37 -10.36 -4.78
N ASP A 45 -5.42 -9.54 -5.23
CA ASP A 45 -4.90 -9.55 -6.60
C ASP A 45 -4.09 -10.82 -6.91
N ILE A 46 -3.19 -11.22 -6.01
CA ILE A 46 -2.41 -12.46 -6.13
C ILE A 46 -3.35 -13.67 -6.06
N LEU A 47 -4.29 -13.67 -5.12
CA LEU A 47 -5.25 -14.77 -5.01
C LEU A 47 -6.11 -14.89 -6.27
N PHE A 48 -6.57 -13.77 -6.84
CA PHE A 48 -7.29 -13.75 -8.11
C PHE A 48 -6.45 -14.38 -9.22
N MET A 49 -5.20 -13.95 -9.40
CA MET A 49 -4.31 -14.50 -10.42
C MET A 49 -4.06 -15.99 -10.19
N TRP A 50 -3.87 -16.41 -8.94
CA TRP A 50 -3.69 -17.81 -8.59
C TRP A 50 -4.91 -18.67 -8.92
N LYS A 51 -6.12 -18.19 -8.58
CA LYS A 51 -7.38 -18.86 -8.94
C LYS A 51 -7.61 -18.91 -10.45
N ARG A 52 -7.19 -17.89 -11.18
CA ARG A 52 -7.17 -17.91 -12.65
C ARG A 52 -6.21 -18.98 -13.18
N TYR A 53 -4.99 -19.05 -12.65
CA TYR A 53 -4.00 -20.05 -13.02
C TYR A 53 -4.49 -21.50 -12.80
N GLU A 54 -5.13 -21.77 -11.66
CA GLU A 54 -5.70 -23.08 -11.32
C GLU A 54 -6.76 -23.55 -12.34
N LYS A 55 -7.60 -22.62 -12.81
CA LYS A 55 -8.68 -22.91 -13.78
C LYS A 55 -8.20 -23.14 -15.22
N LEU A 56 -6.97 -22.72 -15.55
CA LEU A 56 -6.45 -22.85 -16.91
C LEU A 56 -5.92 -24.26 -17.18
N ASN A 57 -6.08 -24.72 -18.43
CA ASN A 57 -5.59 -26.02 -18.88
C ASN A 57 -4.06 -26.11 -18.80
N GLY A 58 -3.55 -27.27 -18.36
CA GLY A 58 -2.13 -27.58 -18.32
C GLY A 58 -1.48 -27.44 -19.70
N GLY A 59 -0.38 -26.69 -19.78
CA GLY A 59 0.38 -26.52 -21.03
C GLY A 59 -0.08 -25.39 -21.96
N SER A 60 -1.20 -24.69 -21.66
CA SER A 60 -1.61 -23.53 -22.46
C SER A 60 -0.62 -22.36 -22.31
N GLU A 61 -0.41 -21.61 -23.40
CA GLU A 61 0.40 -20.38 -23.40
C GLU A 61 -0.14 -19.36 -22.38
N GLU A 62 -1.47 -19.26 -22.27
CA GLU A 62 -2.12 -18.40 -21.29
C GLU A 62 -1.76 -18.79 -19.84
N LYS A 63 -1.73 -20.09 -19.51
CA LYS A 63 -1.34 -20.54 -18.17
C LYS A 63 0.12 -20.17 -17.85
N GLN A 64 1.01 -20.27 -18.83
CA GLN A 64 2.41 -19.85 -18.69
C GLN A 64 2.53 -18.33 -18.51
N ARG A 65 1.72 -17.55 -19.24
CA ARG A 65 1.67 -16.08 -19.11
C ARG A 65 1.20 -15.66 -17.73
N VAL A 66 0.10 -16.24 -17.23
CA VAL A 66 -0.42 -15.94 -15.88
C VAL A 66 0.59 -16.34 -14.80
N LEU A 67 1.24 -17.50 -14.93
CA LEU A 67 2.28 -17.91 -13.98
C LEU A 67 3.47 -16.94 -13.97
N ARG A 68 3.87 -16.42 -15.14
CA ARG A 68 4.91 -15.40 -15.25
C ARG A 68 4.50 -14.10 -14.56
N GLU A 69 3.27 -13.65 -14.78
CA GLU A 69 2.72 -12.45 -14.15
C GLU A 69 2.68 -12.55 -12.61
N ILE A 70 2.29 -13.72 -12.08
CA ILE A 70 2.32 -14.00 -10.64
C ILE A 70 3.76 -13.91 -10.12
N LYS A 71 4.71 -14.58 -10.79
CA LYS A 71 6.13 -14.57 -10.38
C LYS A 71 6.70 -13.15 -10.38
N GLU A 72 6.50 -12.41 -11.47
CA GLU A 72 6.92 -11.01 -11.60
C GLU A 72 6.35 -10.15 -10.47
N THR A 73 5.04 -10.29 -10.18
CA THR A 73 4.38 -9.54 -9.10
C THR A 73 4.98 -9.88 -7.74
N VAL A 74 5.14 -11.15 -7.42
CA VAL A 74 5.72 -11.58 -6.13
C VAL A 74 7.16 -11.11 -5.98
N VAL A 75 7.97 -11.20 -7.04
CA VAL A 75 9.36 -10.70 -7.05
C VAL A 75 9.39 -9.20 -6.79
N HIS A 76 8.54 -8.43 -7.47
CA HIS A 76 8.47 -6.98 -7.27
C HIS A 76 8.02 -6.62 -5.85
N ARG A 77 7.01 -7.30 -5.30
CA ARG A 77 6.57 -7.09 -3.91
C ARG A 77 7.67 -7.37 -2.90
N LYS A 78 8.39 -8.48 -3.08
CA LYS A 78 9.53 -8.84 -2.23
C LYS A 78 10.62 -7.77 -2.30
N HIS A 79 10.92 -7.29 -3.51
CA HIS A 79 11.87 -6.19 -3.72
C HIS A 79 11.48 -4.93 -2.96
N LEU A 80 10.22 -4.51 -3.04
CA LEU A 80 9.73 -3.33 -2.32
C LEU A 80 9.87 -3.49 -0.80
N ASP A 81 9.46 -4.65 -0.27
CA ASP A 81 9.57 -4.93 1.17
C ASP A 81 11.04 -4.95 1.64
N SER A 82 11.92 -5.65 0.93
CA SER A 82 13.34 -5.75 1.32
C SER A 82 14.09 -4.43 1.15
N SER A 83 13.77 -3.66 0.11
CA SER A 83 14.41 -2.37 -0.13
C SER A 83 14.10 -1.37 0.97
N ILE A 84 12.83 -1.32 1.42
CA ILE A 84 12.40 -0.37 2.45
C ILE A 84 12.92 -0.77 3.84
N ASP A 85 12.94 -2.08 4.14
CA ASP A 85 13.61 -2.59 5.35
C ASP A 85 15.10 -2.19 5.37
N PHE A 86 15.79 -2.38 4.25
CA PHE A 86 17.22 -2.06 4.16
C PHE A 86 17.48 -0.54 4.21
N ILE A 87 16.65 0.28 3.55
CA ILE A 87 16.71 1.75 3.68
C ILE A 87 16.54 2.14 5.15
N GLY A 88 15.56 1.57 5.87
CA GLY A 88 15.37 1.82 7.30
C GLY A 88 16.63 1.54 8.12
N LYS A 89 17.32 0.43 7.83
CA LYS A 89 18.60 0.10 8.48
C LYS A 89 19.73 1.07 8.14
N LEU A 90 19.76 1.60 6.91
CA LEU A 90 20.76 2.58 6.49
C LEU A 90 20.55 3.95 7.15
N VAL A 91 19.31 4.43 7.27
CA VAL A 91 19.03 5.78 7.78
C VAL A 91 18.84 5.86 9.29
N PHE A 92 18.44 4.76 9.95
CA PHE A 92 18.20 4.73 11.40
C PHE A 92 19.11 3.75 12.14
N GLY A 93 20.01 3.06 11.43
CA GLY A 93 20.88 2.02 11.99
C GLY A 93 20.23 0.63 11.99
N PHE A 94 21.06 -0.41 12.03
CA PHE A 94 20.61 -1.80 11.88
C PHE A 94 19.71 -2.30 13.03
N GLU A 95 19.92 -1.77 14.24
CA GLU A 95 19.13 -2.15 15.42
C GLU A 95 17.77 -1.45 15.44
N ASN A 96 17.74 -0.14 15.19
CA ASN A 96 16.53 0.67 15.30
C ASN A 96 15.73 0.79 13.99
N GLY A 97 16.35 0.52 12.83
CA GLY A 97 15.73 0.65 11.51
C GLY A 97 14.35 0.00 11.40
N PRO A 98 14.22 -1.31 11.69
CA PRO A 98 12.94 -2.01 11.58
C PRO A 98 11.84 -1.40 12.46
N SER A 99 12.14 -1.04 13.71
CA SER A 99 11.13 -0.48 14.63
C SER A 99 10.74 0.95 14.23
N MET A 100 11.71 1.75 13.76
CA MET A 100 11.49 3.14 13.37
C MET A 100 10.60 3.28 12.12
N ILE A 101 10.77 2.41 11.12
CA ILE A 101 9.93 2.45 9.91
C ILE A 101 8.50 1.93 10.15
N GLU A 102 8.31 1.04 11.14
CA GLU A 102 7.00 0.49 11.49
C GLU A 102 6.24 1.31 12.53
N ALA A 103 6.94 2.17 13.28
CA ALA A 103 6.39 2.96 14.39
C ALA A 103 5.11 3.68 14.00
N ALA A 104 4.03 3.41 14.74
CA ALA A 104 2.76 4.08 14.58
C ALA A 104 2.66 5.26 15.56
N ARG A 105 2.25 6.42 15.06
CA ARG A 105 1.91 7.57 15.90
C ARG A 105 0.66 7.30 16.73
N SER A 106 0.52 8.03 17.84
CA SER A 106 -0.65 7.95 18.71
C SER A 106 -1.93 8.35 17.96
N SER A 107 -3.06 7.82 18.42
CA SER A 107 -4.36 8.10 17.82
C SER A 107 -4.66 9.61 17.82
N GLY A 108 -5.13 10.12 16.69
CA GLY A 108 -5.44 11.55 16.50
C GLY A 108 -4.27 12.38 15.96
N GLN A 109 -3.05 11.86 15.92
CA GLN A 109 -1.91 12.53 15.28
C GLN A 109 -1.95 12.32 13.76
N PRO A 110 -1.49 13.31 12.96
CA PRO A 110 -1.30 13.12 11.53
C PRO A 110 -0.18 12.12 11.26
N LEU A 111 -0.27 11.42 10.12
CA LEU A 111 0.73 10.43 9.70
C LEU A 111 2.12 11.06 9.54
N VAL A 112 2.19 12.23 8.93
CA VAL A 112 3.41 12.98 8.65
C VAL A 112 3.20 14.47 8.96
N ASP A 113 4.25 15.15 9.39
CA ASP A 113 4.21 16.60 9.65
C ASP A 113 4.45 17.44 8.38
N ASP A 114 5.37 16.99 7.50
CA ASP A 114 5.63 17.59 6.18
C ASP A 114 5.16 16.66 5.05
N TRP A 115 4.00 16.99 4.47
CA TRP A 115 3.42 16.25 3.33
C TRP A 115 4.23 16.39 2.05
N ASP A 116 4.95 17.50 1.86
CA ASP A 116 5.81 17.66 0.69
C ASP A 116 7.09 16.84 0.85
N CYS A 117 7.61 16.68 2.07
CA CYS A 117 8.65 15.71 2.35
C CYS A 117 8.19 14.30 1.98
N LEU A 118 7.00 13.89 2.41
CA LEU A 118 6.47 12.55 2.09
C LEU A 118 6.47 12.30 0.58
N LYS A 119 5.93 13.25 -0.21
CA LYS A 119 5.90 13.15 -1.67
C LYS A 119 7.30 13.10 -2.28
N ARG A 120 8.22 13.96 -1.82
CA ARG A 120 9.62 13.95 -2.29
C ARG A 120 10.32 12.63 -1.99
N THR A 121 10.18 12.11 -0.78
CA THR A 121 10.76 10.83 -0.34
C THR A 121 10.22 9.67 -1.19
N VAL A 122 8.92 9.64 -1.46
CA VAL A 122 8.30 8.65 -2.37
C VAL A 122 8.90 8.74 -3.78
N ARG A 123 8.99 9.95 -4.35
CA ARG A 123 9.58 10.14 -5.70
C ARG A 123 11.04 9.71 -5.75
N VAL A 124 11.83 10.04 -4.71
CA VAL A 124 13.23 9.61 -4.60
C VAL A 124 13.32 8.09 -4.58
N PHE A 125 12.53 7.43 -3.74
CA PHE A 125 12.48 5.97 -3.72
C PHE A 125 12.12 5.39 -5.09
N GLU A 126 11.02 5.84 -5.71
CA GLU A 126 10.57 5.27 -6.99
C GLU A 126 11.59 5.48 -8.11
N SER A 127 12.33 6.60 -8.09
CA SER A 127 13.37 6.88 -9.07
C SER A 127 14.55 5.90 -9.03
N GLN A 128 14.81 5.27 -7.88
CA GLN A 128 15.91 4.32 -7.69
C GLN A 128 15.44 2.87 -7.62
N CYS A 129 14.23 2.64 -7.10
CA CYS A 129 13.74 1.32 -6.72
C CYS A 129 12.56 0.83 -7.58
N GLY A 130 12.02 1.67 -8.46
CA GLY A 130 10.82 1.37 -9.24
C GLY A 130 9.53 1.80 -8.53
N SER A 131 8.43 1.80 -9.29
CA SER A 131 7.09 2.20 -8.85
C SER A 131 6.64 1.38 -7.64
N LEU A 132 5.94 2.02 -6.71
CA LEU A 132 5.35 1.33 -5.56
C LEU A 132 4.20 0.40 -5.95
N THR A 133 3.53 0.66 -7.07
CA THR A 133 2.21 0.07 -7.40
C THR A 133 1.20 0.27 -6.26
N GLN A 134 0.02 -0.37 -6.34
CA GLN A 134 -0.93 -0.37 -5.24
C GLN A 134 -0.40 -1.11 -4.00
N TYR A 135 0.45 -2.12 -4.18
CA TYR A 135 1.00 -2.89 -3.06
C TYR A 135 1.91 -2.04 -2.16
N GLY A 136 2.85 -1.32 -2.76
CA GLY A 136 3.88 -0.55 -2.07
C GLY A 136 3.34 0.64 -1.29
N MET A 137 2.09 1.07 -1.55
CA MET A 137 1.39 2.06 -0.71
C MET A 137 1.29 1.62 0.75
N LYS A 138 1.45 0.32 1.05
CA LYS A 138 1.58 -0.19 2.43
C LYS A 138 2.73 0.47 3.22
N HIS A 139 3.74 0.95 2.51
CA HIS A 139 4.97 1.52 3.09
C HIS A 139 4.94 3.03 3.27
N MET A 140 3.80 3.69 3.03
CA MET A 140 3.65 5.14 3.24
C MET A 140 4.01 5.58 4.67
N ARG A 141 3.78 4.71 5.68
CA ARG A 141 4.21 4.98 7.05
C ARG A 141 5.73 5.03 7.20
N ALA A 142 6.46 4.14 6.53
CA ALA A 142 7.91 4.15 6.56
C ALA A 142 8.45 5.48 5.99
N PHE A 143 7.93 5.92 4.84
CA PHE A 143 8.31 7.21 4.25
C PHE A 143 7.92 8.40 5.13
N ALA A 144 6.75 8.33 5.78
CA ALA A 144 6.36 9.35 6.76
C ALA A 144 7.32 9.40 7.95
N ASN A 145 7.73 8.26 8.48
CA ASN A 145 8.66 8.19 9.60
C ASN A 145 10.06 8.70 9.23
N ILE A 146 10.52 8.47 7.99
CA ILE A 146 11.72 9.09 7.43
C ILE A 146 11.62 10.62 7.50
N CYS A 147 10.50 11.19 7.05
CA CYS A 147 10.26 12.64 7.11
C CYS A 147 10.15 13.17 8.55
N ASN A 148 9.42 12.47 9.40
CA ASN A 148 9.19 12.88 10.79
C ASN A 148 10.47 12.87 11.64
N ASN A 149 11.49 12.13 11.22
CA ASN A 149 12.81 12.08 11.86
C ASN A 149 13.84 12.98 11.17
N GLY A 150 13.42 13.84 10.23
CA GLY A 150 14.28 14.85 9.63
C GLY A 150 15.35 14.30 8.68
N ILE A 151 15.19 13.07 8.17
CA ILE A 151 16.12 12.49 7.20
C ILE A 151 16.05 13.30 5.90
N SER A 152 17.21 13.74 5.42
CA SER A 152 17.27 14.58 4.22
C SER A 152 16.97 13.79 2.96
N GLY A 153 16.53 14.50 1.91
CA GLY A 153 16.34 13.89 0.58
C GLY A 153 17.63 13.33 -0.03
N ALA A 154 18.80 13.84 0.39
CA ALA A 154 20.10 13.32 -0.03
C ALA A 154 20.41 11.98 0.63
N GLU A 155 20.25 11.87 1.95
CA GLU A 155 20.41 10.60 2.68
C GLU A 155 19.42 9.55 2.18
N MET A 156 18.16 9.93 1.96
CA MET A 156 17.17 9.02 1.38
C MET A 156 17.60 8.52 -0.01
N ARG A 157 18.18 9.40 -0.84
CA ARG A 157 18.67 9.04 -2.18
C ARG A 157 19.83 8.05 -2.09
N GLU A 158 20.83 8.34 -1.26
CA GLU A 158 22.00 7.44 -1.09
C GLU A 158 21.60 6.08 -0.54
N ALA A 159 20.68 6.05 0.44
CA ALA A 159 20.12 4.81 0.96
C ALA A 159 19.35 4.03 -0.12
N SER A 160 18.55 4.73 -0.94
CA SER A 160 17.79 4.10 -2.03
C SER A 160 18.70 3.54 -3.13
N ILE A 161 19.76 4.25 -3.51
CA ILE A 161 20.78 3.76 -4.45
C ILE A 161 21.44 2.49 -3.90
N SER A 162 21.81 2.50 -2.62
CA SER A 162 22.46 1.36 -1.97
C SER A 162 21.54 0.15 -1.85
N ALA A 163 20.25 0.38 -1.62
CA ALA A 163 19.25 -0.69 -1.51
C ALA A 163 18.82 -1.28 -2.86
N CYS A 164 18.82 -0.48 -3.92
CA CYS A 164 18.17 -0.82 -5.18
C CYS A 164 19.12 -0.92 -6.38
N GLY A 165 20.41 -0.62 -6.24
CA GLY A 165 21.39 -0.47 -7.33
C GLY A 165 21.63 -1.69 -8.23
N GLY A 166 20.96 -2.83 -8.01
CA GLY A 166 20.99 -4.00 -8.88
C GLY A 166 19.63 -4.49 -9.37
N TYR A 167 18.54 -3.77 -9.08
CA TYR A 167 17.19 -4.18 -9.45
C TYR A 167 16.77 -3.60 -10.80
N ASP A 168 16.48 -4.47 -11.76
CA ASP A 168 15.85 -4.07 -13.02
C ASP A 168 14.35 -3.89 -12.83
N SER A 169 13.94 -2.62 -12.73
CA SER A 169 12.55 -2.24 -12.54
C SER A 169 11.74 -2.17 -13.85
N ALA A 170 12.31 -2.46 -15.04
CA ALA A 170 11.74 -2.18 -16.37
C ALA A 170 10.20 -2.00 -16.44
N LYS A 171 9.42 -3.06 -16.16
CA LYS A 171 7.94 -3.05 -16.20
C LYS A 171 7.29 -2.09 -15.19
N TRP A 172 7.93 -1.87 -14.07
CA TRP A 172 7.53 -1.00 -12.96
C TRP A 172 8.32 0.31 -12.95
N SER A 173 8.96 0.70 -14.05
CA SER A 173 9.66 1.99 -14.10
C SER A 173 8.66 3.13 -13.92
N PRO A 174 8.92 4.11 -13.03
CA PRO A 174 8.05 5.28 -12.89
C PRO A 174 8.02 6.13 -14.18
N LEU A 175 9.00 5.99 -15.08
CA LEU A 175 8.97 6.64 -16.39
C LEU A 175 7.86 6.10 -17.30
N ALA A 176 7.48 4.84 -17.12
CA ALA A 176 6.42 4.19 -17.90
C ALA A 176 5.05 4.29 -17.21
N VAL A 177 5.02 4.21 -15.88
CA VAL A 177 3.78 4.07 -15.09
C VAL A 177 3.37 5.38 -14.39
N GLY A 178 4.27 6.37 -14.34
CA GLY A 178 4.12 7.58 -13.54
C GLY A 178 4.58 7.38 -12.09
N HIS A 179 4.79 8.51 -11.41
CA HIS A 179 5.07 8.52 -9.98
C HIS A 179 3.79 8.41 -9.15
N SER A 180 3.89 7.75 -8.00
CA SER A 180 2.77 7.63 -7.05
C SER A 180 2.45 8.95 -6.31
N ALA A 181 3.36 9.93 -6.36
CA ALA A 181 3.29 11.21 -5.67
C ALA A 181 3.63 12.38 -6.58
#